data_AF-A0A8C3PZG9-F1
#
_entry.id   AF-A0A8C3PZG9-F1
#
_cell.length_a   1.000
_cell.length_b   1.000
_cell.length_c   1.000
_cell.angle_alpha   90.00
_cell.angle_beta   90.00
_cell.angle_gamma   90.00
#
_symmetry.space_group_name_H-M   'P 1'
#
loop_
_entity.id
_entity.type
_entity.pdbx_description
1 polymer ?
#
loop_
_entity_poly.entity_id
_entity_poly.type
_entity_poly.pdbx_seq_one_letter_code
_entity_poly.pdbx_strand_id
1 'polypeptide(L)'
;LLSSGGRKSELLSRSPASDLNVALHECMAALDLFLSNKFSDALASLQAKTKDSMYHALTYATILEMQAMMTFDPQDIMNAGNTMKEAQATCQKFRKKSTVADSINNLVHRQSLENFTEEEIHAEICYAECLLQRAALTFLQVWLLDENMVSFIKGGIKVRNSYQTYRELDSLIQSPHYVKGENHLHFEGGVKLGVGAFNLTLSMFPARILRLLEFVGFSGNKERGLLQLQEGASSYSFRSVLCTMLLLCYHTFMTFVLGTGKGNVEEAERLLKPYLARYPKGAIFLFFAGRIETLKGNIDAAINRYEECCEAQQYWKQFHHMCYWELMWCFTYKRQWKMAFFYADLLSKENTWSKATYIYMKAAYLSMFGPDDCSPFGDNEVELFR
;
A
#
# COMPACT_ATOMS: atom_id res chain seq x y z
N LEU A 1 41.08 44.75 29.50
CA LEU A 1 40.45 43.93 30.54
C LEU A 1 38.98 43.73 30.20
N LEU A 2 38.68 42.52 29.66
CA LEU A 2 37.47 41.69 29.88
C LEU A 2 36.11 42.24 29.38
N SER A 3 35.40 41.66 28.41
CA SER A 3 34.93 40.27 28.19
C SER A 3 33.43 40.13 28.49
N SER A 4 32.78 39.29 27.66
CA SER A 4 31.46 38.64 27.77
C SER A 4 30.27 39.42 27.18
N GLY A 5 29.46 38.85 26.28
CA GLY A 5 29.46 37.49 25.72
C GLY A 5 28.37 37.38 24.67
N GLY A 6 28.74 37.00 23.46
CA GLY A 6 27.81 36.74 22.37
C GLY A 6 26.95 35.51 22.63
N ARG A 7 25.66 35.64 22.31
CA ARG A 7 24.76 34.53 21.99
C ARG A 7 24.12 34.84 20.64
N LYS A 8 24.92 34.76 19.57
CA LYS A 8 24.39 34.50 18.23
C LYS A 8 24.13 32.99 18.21
N SER A 9 22.86 32.62 18.25
CA SER A 9 22.44 31.24 17.99
C SER A 9 22.99 30.84 16.62
N GLU A 10 23.80 29.79 16.61
CA GLU A 10 24.14 29.04 15.41
C GLU A 10 22.84 28.55 14.74
N LEU A 11 22.32 29.34 13.81
CA LEU A 11 21.61 28.78 12.66
C LEU A 11 22.68 28.10 11.80
N LEU A 12 23.08 26.90 12.23
CA LEU A 12 23.81 25.96 11.40
C LEU A 12 22.98 25.78 10.13
N SER A 13 23.51 26.26 9.02
CA SER A 13 23.05 25.92 7.68
C SER A 13 23.16 24.40 7.53
N ARG A 14 22.09 23.68 7.87
CA ARG A 14 22.01 22.23 7.62
C ARG A 14 22.15 22.01 6.12
N SER A 15 23.02 21.08 5.74
CA SER A 15 23.11 20.70 4.33
C SER A 15 21.81 20.00 3.92
N PRO A 16 21.35 20.17 2.67
CA PRO A 16 20.16 19.47 2.17
C PRO A 16 20.23 17.94 2.35
N ALA A 17 21.43 17.36 2.21
CA ALA A 17 21.69 15.94 2.47
C ALA A 17 21.45 15.53 3.93
N SER A 18 21.83 16.39 4.89
CA SER A 18 21.55 16.19 6.33
C SER A 18 20.05 16.19 6.60
N ASP A 19 19.27 17.04 5.93
CA ASP A 19 17.81 17.11 6.14
C ASP A 19 17.07 15.91 5.52
N LEU A 20 17.54 15.39 4.38
CA LEU A 20 16.98 14.18 3.75
C LEU A 20 17.17 12.93 4.61
N ASN A 21 18.39 12.72 5.13
CA ASN A 21 18.70 11.57 5.98
C ASN A 21 17.87 11.61 7.28
N VAL A 22 17.80 12.77 7.94
CA VAL A 22 16.94 12.97 9.12
C VAL A 22 15.48 12.67 8.79
N ALA A 23 14.96 13.15 7.66
CA ALA A 23 13.59 12.90 7.27
C ALA A 23 13.28 11.42 7.03
N LEU A 24 14.20 10.68 6.40
CA LEU A 24 14.08 9.25 6.20
C LEU A 24 14.06 8.50 7.54
N HIS A 25 14.96 8.81 8.46
CA HIS A 25 14.99 8.20 9.79
C HIS A 25 13.70 8.45 10.59
N GLU A 26 13.20 9.68 10.59
CA GLU A 26 11.95 10.04 11.27
C GLU A 26 10.75 9.29 10.65
N CYS A 27 10.68 9.21 9.32
CA CYS A 27 9.61 8.46 8.65
C CYS A 27 9.71 6.95 8.86
N MET A 28 10.92 6.38 8.93
CA MET A 28 11.10 4.96 9.28
C MET A 28 10.64 4.68 10.72
N ALA A 29 10.93 5.57 11.66
CA ALA A 29 10.43 5.45 13.03
C ALA A 29 8.89 5.55 13.09
N ALA A 30 8.29 6.44 12.29
CA ALA A 30 6.83 6.53 12.17
C ALA A 30 6.22 5.25 11.56
N LEU A 31 6.87 4.64 10.56
CA LEU A 31 6.46 3.35 10.03
C LEU A 31 6.56 2.25 11.08
N ASP A 32 7.62 2.21 11.88
CA ASP A 32 7.76 1.22 12.96
C ASP A 32 6.63 1.36 14.01
N LEU A 33 6.23 2.59 14.34
CA LEU A 33 5.07 2.87 15.19
C LEU A 33 3.79 2.33 14.55
N PHE A 34 3.56 2.62 13.27
CA PHE A 34 2.39 2.17 12.52
C PHE A 34 2.30 0.63 12.48
N LEU A 35 3.40 -0.04 12.12
CA LEU A 35 3.51 -1.49 12.05
C LEU A 35 3.38 -2.18 13.42
N SER A 36 3.57 -1.43 14.50
CA SER A 36 3.36 -1.87 15.89
C SER A 36 2.00 -1.48 16.46
N ASN A 37 1.03 -1.12 15.60
CA ASN A 37 -0.32 -0.66 15.92
C ASN A 37 -0.42 0.67 16.70
N LYS A 38 0.66 1.46 16.79
CA LYS A 38 0.66 2.80 17.40
C LYS A 38 0.28 3.86 16.36
N PHE A 39 -0.90 3.70 15.78
CA PHE A 39 -1.36 4.47 14.62
C PHE A 39 -1.41 5.99 14.88
N SER A 40 -1.94 6.40 16.03
CA SER A 40 -2.07 7.82 16.39
C SER A 40 -0.69 8.47 16.56
N ASP A 41 0.25 7.78 17.23
CA ASP A 41 1.62 8.28 17.43
C ASP A 41 2.36 8.41 16.10
N ALA A 42 2.19 7.43 15.20
CA ALA A 42 2.74 7.47 13.85
C ALA A 42 2.25 8.70 13.08
N LEU A 43 0.94 8.91 13.01
CA LEU A 43 0.35 10.07 12.32
C LEU A 43 0.78 11.41 12.94
N ALA A 44 0.75 11.51 14.27
CA ALA A 44 1.15 12.73 14.99
C ALA A 44 2.62 13.09 14.73
N SER A 45 3.51 12.09 14.69
CA SER A 45 4.95 12.29 14.42
C SER A 45 5.21 12.83 13.01
N LEU A 46 4.35 12.50 12.05
CA LEU A 46 4.51 12.90 10.64
C LEU A 46 3.88 14.26 10.33
N GLN A 47 2.75 14.57 10.96
CA GLN A 47 1.86 15.66 10.58
C GLN A 47 2.56 17.03 10.49
N ALA A 48 3.45 17.32 11.45
CA ALA A 48 4.10 18.62 11.58
C ALA A 48 5.00 19.00 10.39
N LYS A 49 5.53 18.02 9.66
CA LYS A 49 6.53 18.24 8.58
C LYS A 49 5.99 17.94 7.18
N THR A 50 4.69 17.70 7.04
CA THR A 50 4.04 17.34 5.76
C THR A 50 4.16 18.42 4.67
N LYS A 51 4.41 19.68 5.04
CA LYS A 51 4.57 20.79 4.07
C LYS A 51 6.02 21.04 3.64
N ASP A 52 6.96 20.53 4.44
CA ASP A 52 8.38 20.89 4.38
C ASP A 52 9.28 19.70 4.03
N SER A 53 8.76 18.47 4.06
CA SER A 53 9.53 17.26 3.73
C SER A 53 8.74 16.31 2.84
N MET A 54 9.32 15.92 1.70
CA MET A 54 8.70 15.00 0.73
C MET A 54 8.34 13.64 1.36
N TYR A 55 9.21 13.09 2.21
CA TYR A 55 8.99 11.80 2.85
C TYR A 55 7.89 11.86 3.91
N HIS A 56 7.86 12.90 4.75
CA HIS A 56 6.79 13.07 5.73
C HIS A 56 5.44 13.25 5.05
N ALA A 57 5.40 14.08 4.01
CA ALA A 57 4.19 14.33 3.24
C ALA A 57 3.64 13.03 2.61
N LEU A 58 4.50 12.29 1.91
CA LEU A 58 4.15 11.03 1.28
C LEU A 58 3.71 9.99 2.32
N THR A 59 4.51 9.77 3.36
CA THR A 59 4.24 8.73 4.38
C THR A 59 2.90 8.99 5.08
N TYR A 60 2.66 10.24 5.49
CA TYR A 60 1.40 10.64 6.10
C TYR A 60 0.22 10.40 5.16
N ALA A 61 0.35 10.83 3.90
CA ALA A 61 -0.70 10.64 2.89
C ALA A 61 -0.96 9.16 2.59
N THR A 62 0.08 8.33 2.50
CA THR A 62 -0.03 6.89 2.28
C THR A 62 -0.75 6.19 3.44
N ILE A 63 -0.48 6.55 4.70
CA ILE A 63 -1.18 5.97 5.85
C ILE A 63 -2.68 6.34 5.81
N LEU A 64 -3.03 7.59 5.51
CA LEU A 64 -4.43 7.99 5.36
C LEU A 64 -5.11 7.33 4.17
N GLU A 65 -4.39 7.12 3.07
CA GLU A 65 -4.92 6.37 1.92
C GLU A 65 -5.18 4.91 2.28
N MET A 66 -4.29 4.25 3.00
CA MET A 66 -4.54 2.90 3.51
C MET A 66 -5.83 2.87 4.35
N GLN A 67 -6.02 3.84 5.25
CA GLN A 67 -7.25 3.96 6.03
C GLN A 67 -8.48 4.09 5.11
N ALA A 68 -8.44 5.01 4.14
CA ALA A 68 -9.54 5.25 3.21
C ALA A 68 -9.88 4.04 2.33
N MET A 69 -8.87 3.31 1.84
CA MET A 69 -9.06 2.09 1.06
C MET A 69 -9.68 0.95 1.88
N MET A 70 -9.47 0.95 3.20
CA MET A 70 -10.05 -0.05 4.09
C MET A 70 -11.44 0.34 4.61
N THR A 71 -11.74 1.64 4.76
CA THR A 71 -13.06 2.10 5.23
C THR A 71 -14.11 2.12 4.12
N PHE A 72 -13.68 2.33 2.86
CA PHE A 72 -14.56 2.66 1.74
C PHE A 72 -15.52 3.83 2.04
N ASP A 73 -15.19 4.66 3.04
CA ASP A 73 -15.99 5.82 3.43
C ASP A 73 -15.69 6.99 2.46
N PRO A 74 -16.72 7.59 1.84
CA PRO A 74 -16.51 8.68 0.88
C PRO A 74 -15.73 9.87 1.47
N GLN A 75 -15.93 10.20 2.75
CA GLN A 75 -15.25 11.31 3.40
C GLN A 75 -13.77 10.99 3.63
N ASP A 76 -13.45 9.77 4.07
CA ASP A 76 -12.07 9.31 4.20
C ASP A 76 -11.34 9.30 2.85
N ILE A 77 -11.99 8.80 1.80
CA ILE A 77 -11.45 8.78 0.43
C ILE A 77 -11.19 10.19 -0.09
N MET A 78 -12.13 11.13 0.11
CA MET A 78 -11.92 12.54 -0.26
C MET A 78 -10.76 13.17 0.52
N ASN A 79 -10.68 12.92 1.83
CA ASN A 79 -9.61 13.44 2.68
C ASN A 79 -8.23 12.90 2.27
N ALA A 80 -8.13 11.59 2.05
CA ALA A 80 -6.91 10.95 1.55
C ALA A 80 -6.52 11.51 0.17
N GLY A 81 -7.49 11.68 -0.74
CA GLY A 81 -7.25 12.25 -2.07
C GLY A 81 -6.73 13.68 -2.03
N ASN A 82 -7.26 14.53 -1.14
CA ASN A 82 -6.79 15.89 -0.92
C ASN A 82 -5.39 15.90 -0.30
N THR A 83 -5.16 15.11 0.75
CA THR A 83 -3.86 14.99 1.41
C THR A 83 -2.79 14.50 0.44
N MET A 84 -3.10 13.51 -0.39
CA MET A 84 -2.18 13.00 -1.41
C MET A 84 -1.87 14.03 -2.51
N LYS A 85 -2.85 14.89 -2.86
CA LYS A 85 -2.63 16.01 -3.78
C LYS A 85 -1.67 17.05 -3.16
N GLU A 86 -1.79 17.32 -1.87
CA GLU A 86 -0.86 18.19 -1.15
C GLU A 86 0.54 17.58 -1.05
N ALA A 87 0.65 16.28 -0.74
CA ALA A 87 1.92 15.56 -0.72
C ALA A 87 2.61 15.59 -2.08
N GLN A 88 1.87 15.39 -3.17
CA GLN A 88 2.39 15.53 -4.53
C GLN A 88 2.92 16.95 -4.78
N ALA A 89 2.19 17.97 -4.35
CA ALA A 89 2.62 19.36 -4.51
C ALA A 89 3.90 19.66 -3.70
N THR A 90 4.03 19.10 -2.50
CA THR A 90 5.27 19.16 -1.72
C THR A 90 6.42 18.49 -2.47
N CYS A 91 6.26 17.25 -2.95
CA CYS A 91 7.28 16.55 -3.73
C CYS A 91 7.72 17.36 -4.96
N GLN A 92 6.76 17.97 -5.68
CA GLN A 92 7.03 18.78 -6.87
C GLN A 92 7.94 19.99 -6.59
N LYS A 93 7.99 20.53 -5.37
CA LYS A 93 8.89 21.64 -5.00
C LYS A 93 10.36 21.23 -5.00
N PHE A 94 10.63 19.95 -4.67
CA PHE A 94 11.97 19.37 -4.57
C PHE A 94 12.43 18.70 -5.87
N ARG A 95 11.53 18.50 -6.83
CA ARG A 95 11.88 17.96 -8.15
C ARG A 95 12.71 18.96 -8.94
N LYS A 96 13.55 18.43 -9.82
CA LYS A 96 14.34 19.22 -10.76
C LYS A 96 13.43 20.12 -11.59
N LYS A 97 13.65 21.43 -11.51
CA LYS A 97 12.89 22.42 -12.29
C LYS A 97 13.34 22.35 -13.75
N SER A 98 12.56 21.71 -14.60
CA SER A 98 12.80 21.76 -16.05
C SER A 98 12.36 23.13 -16.57
N THR A 99 13.26 23.96 -17.06
CA THR A 99 12.84 25.13 -17.84
C THR A 99 12.42 24.71 -19.25
N VAL A 100 11.59 25.52 -19.91
CA VAL A 100 11.12 25.25 -21.29
C VAL A 100 12.29 25.04 -22.27
N ALA A 101 13.44 25.67 -22.00
CA ALA A 101 14.68 25.47 -22.75
C ALA A 101 15.32 24.09 -22.53
N ASP A 102 15.31 23.57 -21.30
CA ASP A 102 15.83 22.24 -20.97
C ASP A 102 15.01 21.13 -21.65
N SER A 103 13.69 21.31 -21.77
CA SER A 103 12.80 20.34 -22.43
C SER A 103 13.08 20.20 -23.93
N ILE A 104 13.47 21.29 -24.60
CA ILE A 104 13.84 21.29 -26.02
C ILE A 104 15.22 20.65 -26.21
N ASN A 105 16.15 20.90 -25.29
CA ASN A 105 17.51 20.33 -25.33
C ASN A 105 17.51 18.83 -25.02
N ASN A 106 16.65 18.38 -24.10
CA ASN A 106 16.47 16.97 -23.73
C ASN A 106 15.89 16.09 -24.85
N LEU A 107 15.16 16.70 -25.79
CA LEU A 107 14.66 16.02 -26.98
C LEU A 107 15.79 15.72 -28.00
N VAL A 108 16.87 16.50 -27.98
CA VAL A 108 17.99 16.44 -28.93
C VAL A 108 19.20 15.72 -28.34
N HIS A 109 19.45 15.84 -27.03
CA HIS A 109 20.51 15.13 -26.32
C HIS A 109 19.96 14.42 -25.08
N ARG A 110 20.02 13.08 -25.10
CA ARG A 110 19.73 12.15 -23.98
C ARG A 110 20.65 12.34 -22.75
N GLN A 111 21.39 13.45 -22.65
CA GLN A 111 22.44 13.73 -21.66
C GLN A 111 21.92 14.30 -20.32
N SER A 112 20.63 14.63 -20.19
CA SER A 112 20.12 15.32 -18.98
C SER A 112 19.89 14.43 -17.75
N LEU A 113 20.03 13.11 -17.85
CA LEU A 113 19.83 12.21 -16.71
C LEU A 113 21.01 12.21 -15.72
N GLU A 114 22.14 12.82 -16.09
CA GLU A 114 23.41 12.66 -15.35
C GLU A 114 23.62 13.72 -14.24
N ASN A 115 22.80 14.77 -14.20
CA ASN A 115 22.93 15.87 -13.24
C ASN A 115 21.68 16.00 -12.36
N PHE A 116 21.41 15.01 -11.51
CA PHE A 116 20.45 15.17 -10.42
C PHE A 116 21.18 15.21 -9.08
N THR A 117 20.74 16.09 -8.20
CA THR A 117 21.09 16.00 -6.77
C THR A 117 20.36 14.81 -6.14
N GLU A 118 20.88 14.30 -5.03
CA GLU A 118 20.25 13.18 -4.31
C GLU A 118 18.80 13.50 -3.90
N GLU A 119 18.56 14.72 -3.44
CA GLU A 119 17.22 15.19 -3.05
C GLU A 119 16.23 15.20 -4.22
N GLU A 120 16.66 15.68 -5.41
CA GLU A 120 15.82 15.69 -6.60
C GLU A 120 15.45 14.27 -7.06
N ILE A 121 16.38 13.31 -6.99
CA ILE A 121 16.13 11.91 -7.34
C ILE A 121 15.09 11.30 -6.39
N HIS A 122 15.23 11.53 -5.09
CA HIS A 122 14.27 11.05 -4.10
C HIS A 122 12.88 11.69 -4.31
N ALA A 123 12.85 12.97 -4.72
CA ALA A 123 11.62 13.68 -5.04
C ALA A 123 10.92 13.10 -6.29
N GLU A 124 11.67 12.66 -7.30
CA GLU A 124 11.13 11.97 -8.49
C GLU A 124 10.41 10.67 -8.09
N ILE A 125 11.01 9.84 -7.22
CA ILE A 125 10.33 8.64 -6.69
C ILE A 125 9.08 9.00 -5.92
N CYS A 126 9.20 9.90 -4.92
CA CYS A 126 8.06 10.21 -4.05
C CYS A 126 6.89 10.80 -4.85
N TYR A 127 7.19 11.57 -5.90
CA TYR A 127 6.20 12.08 -6.83
C TYR A 127 5.56 10.99 -7.68
N ALA A 128 6.35 10.05 -8.21
CA ALA A 128 5.84 8.89 -8.96
C ALA A 128 4.92 8.01 -8.11
N GLU A 129 5.21 7.85 -6.82
CA GLU A 129 4.35 7.15 -5.85
C GLU A 129 3.05 7.90 -5.59
N CYS A 130 3.12 9.22 -5.34
CA CYS A 130 1.93 10.05 -5.22
C CYS A 130 1.03 9.91 -6.45
N LEU A 131 1.60 9.87 -7.67
CA LEU A 131 0.82 9.68 -8.89
C LEU A 131 0.07 8.34 -8.91
N LEU A 132 0.73 7.25 -8.50
CA LEU A 132 0.12 5.91 -8.42
C LEU A 132 -1.00 5.85 -7.40
N GLN A 133 -0.73 6.33 -6.19
CA GLN A 133 -1.69 6.37 -5.09
C GLN A 133 -2.91 7.22 -5.43
N ARG A 134 -2.70 8.40 -6.02
CA ARG A 134 -3.81 9.21 -6.55
C ARG A 134 -4.59 8.51 -7.66
N ALA A 135 -3.92 7.75 -8.52
CA ALA A 135 -4.62 6.99 -9.55
C ALA A 135 -5.49 5.89 -8.92
N ALA A 136 -4.97 5.17 -7.92
CA ALA A 136 -5.72 4.16 -7.17
C ALA A 136 -6.98 4.76 -6.52
N LEU A 137 -6.84 5.88 -5.79
CA LEU A 137 -7.97 6.60 -5.23
C LEU A 137 -8.97 7.08 -6.29
N THR A 138 -8.49 7.57 -7.43
CA THR A 138 -9.37 8.01 -8.54
C THR A 138 -10.18 6.84 -9.10
N PHE A 139 -9.55 5.68 -9.31
CA PHE A 139 -10.27 4.49 -9.77
C PHE A 139 -11.26 3.98 -8.74
N LEU A 140 -10.90 4.03 -7.45
CA LEU A 140 -11.80 3.69 -6.36
C LEU A 140 -13.01 4.63 -6.31
N GLN A 141 -12.81 5.94 -6.47
CA GLN A 141 -13.89 6.94 -6.54
C GLN A 141 -14.81 6.69 -7.73
N VAL A 142 -14.24 6.42 -8.92
CA VAL A 142 -15.04 6.07 -10.12
C VAL A 142 -15.85 4.81 -9.89
N TRP A 143 -15.28 3.80 -9.24
CA TRP A 143 -15.96 2.55 -8.96
C TRP A 143 -17.06 2.66 -7.89
N LEU A 144 -16.87 3.48 -6.86
CA LEU A 144 -17.80 3.62 -5.74
C LEU A 144 -18.90 4.67 -5.96
N LEU A 145 -18.57 5.77 -6.62
CA LEU A 145 -19.42 6.97 -6.69
C LEU A 145 -20.03 7.18 -8.07
N ASP A 146 -19.87 6.20 -8.98
CA ASP A 146 -20.28 6.29 -10.39
C ASP A 146 -19.78 7.57 -11.08
N GLU A 147 -18.56 8.04 -10.73
CA GLU A 147 -17.98 9.23 -11.36
C GLU A 147 -17.74 9.04 -12.86
N ASN A 148 -17.76 10.15 -13.60
CA ASN A 148 -17.68 10.16 -15.05
C ASN A 148 -16.40 9.52 -15.64
N MET A 149 -16.47 9.10 -16.91
CA MET A 149 -15.35 8.52 -17.67
C MET A 149 -14.11 9.42 -17.76
N VAL A 150 -14.23 10.74 -17.52
CA VAL A 150 -13.09 11.67 -17.56
C VAL A 150 -12.14 11.44 -16.38
N SER A 151 -12.67 11.11 -15.19
CA SER A 151 -11.85 10.72 -14.03
C SER A 151 -11.01 9.47 -14.33
N PHE A 152 -11.56 8.49 -15.07
CA PHE A 152 -10.82 7.31 -15.49
C PHE A 152 -9.62 7.64 -16.40
N ILE A 153 -9.82 8.52 -17.40
CA ILE A 153 -8.73 8.99 -18.28
C ILE A 153 -7.65 9.70 -17.47
N LYS A 154 -8.04 10.57 -16.53
CA LYS A 154 -7.09 11.27 -15.64
C LYS A 154 -6.30 10.29 -14.78
N GLY A 155 -6.94 9.23 -14.28
CA GLY A 155 -6.27 8.13 -13.56
C GLY A 155 -5.24 7.44 -14.45
N GLY A 156 -5.62 7.05 -15.66
CA GLY A 156 -4.73 6.41 -16.64
C GLY A 156 -3.49 7.24 -16.99
N ILE A 157 -3.64 8.57 -17.15
CA ILE A 157 -2.49 9.46 -17.39
C ILE A 157 -1.53 9.47 -16.20
N LYS A 158 -2.02 9.44 -14.96
CA LYS A 158 -1.16 9.38 -13.77
C LYS A 158 -0.37 8.08 -13.70
N VAL A 159 -1.02 6.95 -13.98
CA VAL A 159 -0.37 5.64 -14.05
C VAL A 159 0.75 5.65 -15.09
N ARG A 160 0.47 6.19 -16.29
CA ARG A 160 1.47 6.30 -17.37
C ARG A 160 2.66 7.15 -16.96
N ASN A 161 2.43 8.33 -16.39
CA ASN A 161 3.50 9.23 -15.99
C ASN A 161 4.38 8.58 -14.92
N SER A 162 3.77 7.92 -13.92
CA SER A 162 4.51 7.19 -12.90
C SER A 162 5.34 6.05 -13.51
N TYR A 163 4.76 5.25 -14.41
CA TYR A 163 5.46 4.17 -15.10
C TYR A 163 6.69 4.67 -15.87
N GLN A 164 6.55 5.79 -16.59
CA GLN A 164 7.66 6.41 -17.31
C GLN A 164 8.76 6.86 -16.36
N THR A 165 8.42 7.56 -15.28
CA THR A 165 9.39 7.98 -14.26
C THR A 165 10.15 6.78 -13.68
N TYR A 166 9.46 5.69 -13.31
CA TYR A 166 10.15 4.50 -12.81
C TYR A 166 11.09 3.86 -13.83
N ARG A 167 10.74 3.84 -15.12
CA ARG A 167 11.63 3.33 -16.17
C ARG A 167 12.87 4.21 -16.34
N GLU A 168 12.72 5.52 -16.26
CA GLU A 168 13.83 6.47 -16.32
C GLU A 168 14.77 6.30 -15.12
N LEU A 169 14.21 6.16 -13.92
CA LEU A 169 14.99 5.94 -12.69
C LEU A 169 15.69 4.57 -12.65
N ASP A 170 15.04 3.52 -13.16
CA ASP A 170 15.66 2.20 -13.35
C ASP A 170 16.84 2.27 -14.33
N SER A 171 16.68 3.00 -15.43
CA SER A 171 17.75 3.24 -16.40
C SER A 171 18.89 4.06 -15.81
N LEU A 172 18.59 5.02 -14.93
CA LEU A 172 19.58 5.83 -14.22
C LEU A 172 20.44 4.97 -13.28
N ILE A 173 19.84 4.08 -12.50
CA ILE A 173 20.57 3.17 -11.59
C ILE A 173 21.56 2.28 -12.35
N GLN A 174 21.19 1.87 -13.57
CA GLN A 174 22.02 1.02 -14.43
C GLN A 174 23.13 1.80 -15.18
N SER A 175 23.09 3.14 -15.14
CA SER A 175 24.08 3.98 -15.83
C SER A 175 25.45 3.90 -15.15
N PRO A 176 26.54 3.70 -15.90
CA PRO A 176 27.89 3.69 -15.33
C PRO A 176 28.33 5.06 -14.78
N HIS A 177 27.63 6.14 -15.17
CA HIS A 177 27.92 7.51 -14.74
C HIS A 177 27.12 7.93 -13.50
N TYR A 178 26.19 7.10 -13.03
CA TYR A 178 25.41 7.42 -11.85
C TYR A 178 26.25 7.24 -10.57
N VAL A 179 26.38 8.31 -9.81
CA VAL A 179 27.10 8.32 -8.53
C VAL A 179 26.12 8.04 -7.40
N LYS A 180 26.40 6.99 -6.61
CA LYS A 180 25.59 6.62 -5.44
C LYS A 180 25.80 7.62 -4.31
N GLY A 181 24.73 8.27 -3.89
CA GLY A 181 24.69 9.12 -2.70
C GLY A 181 24.61 8.31 -1.40
N GLU A 182 24.57 9.02 -0.27
CA GLU A 182 24.49 8.45 1.08
C GLU A 182 23.20 7.63 1.29
N ASN A 183 22.09 8.13 0.79
CA ASN A 183 20.74 7.57 0.94
C ASN A 183 20.34 6.69 -0.25
N HIS A 184 21.29 6.32 -1.13
CA HIS A 184 21.06 5.53 -2.35
C HIS A 184 20.27 4.23 -2.09
N LEU A 185 20.48 3.57 -0.95
CA LEU A 185 19.75 2.36 -0.57
C LEU A 185 18.23 2.58 -0.53
N HIS A 186 17.76 3.74 -0.04
CA HIS A 186 16.34 4.07 0.01
C HIS A 186 15.77 4.41 -1.37
N PHE A 187 16.59 5.03 -2.22
CA PHE A 187 16.26 5.29 -3.62
C PHE A 187 16.13 3.97 -4.41
N GLU A 188 17.15 3.12 -4.36
CA GLU A 188 17.16 1.82 -5.04
C GLU A 188 15.98 0.95 -4.61
N GLY A 189 15.70 0.89 -3.29
CA GLY A 189 14.53 0.18 -2.77
C GLY A 189 13.20 0.71 -3.32
N GLY A 190 13.09 2.02 -3.56
CA GLY A 190 11.91 2.62 -4.20
C GLY A 190 11.78 2.33 -5.68
N VAL A 191 12.88 2.34 -6.43
CA VAL A 191 12.87 1.91 -7.83
C VAL A 191 12.44 0.45 -7.94
N LYS A 192 13.01 -0.42 -7.09
CA LYS A 192 12.64 -1.85 -7.01
C LYS A 192 11.16 -2.05 -6.72
N LEU A 193 10.59 -1.28 -5.77
CA LEU A 193 9.16 -1.29 -5.49
C LEU A 193 8.33 -0.96 -6.73
N GLY A 194 8.59 0.19 -7.37
CA GLY A 194 7.79 0.65 -8.49
C GLY A 194 7.93 -0.23 -9.74
N VAL A 195 9.17 -0.54 -10.14
CA VAL A 195 9.44 -1.42 -11.29
C VAL A 195 8.85 -2.80 -11.06
N GLY A 196 9.02 -3.34 -9.84
CA GLY A 196 8.47 -4.62 -9.43
C GLY A 196 6.94 -4.65 -9.50
N ALA A 197 6.28 -3.66 -8.89
CA ALA A 197 4.84 -3.52 -8.87
C ALA A 197 4.24 -3.37 -10.27
N PHE A 198 4.82 -2.53 -11.13
CA PHE A 198 4.35 -2.35 -12.51
C PHE A 198 4.50 -3.63 -13.33
N ASN A 199 5.67 -4.25 -13.31
CA ASN A 199 5.92 -5.46 -14.08
C ASN A 199 5.01 -6.61 -13.66
N LEU A 200 4.83 -6.79 -12.34
CA LEU A 200 3.95 -7.82 -11.80
C LEU A 200 2.49 -7.55 -12.16
N THR A 201 1.98 -6.36 -11.86
CA THR A 201 0.58 -5.99 -12.14
C THR A 201 0.26 -6.06 -13.62
N LEU A 202 1.11 -5.53 -14.49
CA LEU A 202 0.93 -5.58 -15.94
C LEU A 202 0.90 -7.03 -16.46
N SER A 203 1.75 -7.91 -15.91
CA SER A 203 1.78 -9.32 -16.30
C SER A 203 0.53 -10.11 -15.92
N MET A 204 -0.28 -9.60 -14.98
CA MET A 204 -1.51 -10.24 -14.53
C MET A 204 -2.74 -9.85 -15.37
N PHE A 205 -2.64 -8.83 -16.23
CA PHE A 205 -3.75 -8.47 -17.11
C PHE A 205 -4.00 -9.55 -18.18
N PRO A 206 -5.27 -9.80 -18.54
CA PRO A 206 -5.60 -10.63 -19.69
C PRO A 206 -4.90 -10.15 -20.97
N ALA A 207 -4.45 -11.10 -21.81
CA ALA A 207 -3.66 -10.81 -23.02
C ALA A 207 -4.30 -9.80 -23.99
N ARG A 208 -5.63 -9.68 -24.01
CA ARG A 208 -6.33 -8.65 -24.81
C ARG A 208 -6.08 -7.24 -24.30
N ILE A 209 -6.12 -7.05 -22.98
CA ILE A 209 -5.88 -5.76 -22.33
C ILE A 209 -4.39 -5.43 -22.41
N LEU A 210 -3.52 -6.42 -22.17
CA LEU A 210 -2.08 -6.22 -22.23
C LEU A 210 -1.63 -5.71 -23.62
N ARG A 211 -2.13 -6.30 -24.71
CA ARG A 211 -1.82 -5.83 -26.09
C ARG A 211 -2.18 -4.36 -26.32
N LEU A 212 -3.28 -3.89 -25.73
CA LEU A 212 -3.68 -2.48 -25.84
C LEU A 212 -2.75 -1.56 -25.02
N LEU A 213 -2.34 -2.01 -23.84
CA LEU A 213 -1.40 -1.27 -22.99
C LEU A 213 0.01 -1.23 -23.60
N GLU A 214 0.44 -2.33 -24.23
CA GLU A 214 1.70 -2.44 -24.97
C GLU A 214 1.78 -1.47 -26.15
N PHE A 215 0.68 -1.30 -26.88
CA PHE A 215 0.60 -0.31 -27.94
C PHE A 215 0.88 1.13 -27.44
N VAL A 216 0.53 1.43 -26.19
CA VAL A 216 0.75 2.75 -25.56
C VAL A 216 2.12 2.82 -24.83
N GLY A 217 2.89 1.74 -24.85
CA GLY A 217 4.27 1.67 -24.34
C GLY A 217 4.43 1.06 -22.95
N PHE A 218 3.38 0.44 -22.38
CA PHE A 218 3.52 -0.36 -21.16
C PHE A 218 4.06 -1.76 -21.48
N SER A 219 4.78 -2.37 -20.56
CA SER A 219 5.20 -3.76 -20.70
C SER A 219 5.29 -4.40 -19.33
N GLY A 220 4.77 -5.63 -19.20
CA GLY A 220 4.82 -6.38 -17.96
C GLY A 220 5.62 -7.66 -18.11
N ASN A 221 6.58 -7.90 -17.22
CA ASN A 221 7.27 -9.18 -17.11
C ASN A 221 7.16 -9.71 -15.67
N LYS A 222 6.44 -10.81 -15.49
CA LYS A 222 6.17 -11.41 -14.17
C LYS A 222 7.45 -11.73 -13.40
N GLU A 223 8.41 -12.41 -14.04
CA GLU A 223 9.65 -12.85 -13.40
C GLU A 223 10.50 -11.67 -12.95
N ARG A 224 10.64 -10.65 -13.82
CA ARG A 224 11.30 -9.40 -13.48
C ARG A 224 10.58 -8.70 -12.33
N GLY A 225 9.25 -8.67 -12.35
CA GLY A 225 8.44 -8.07 -11.30
C GLY A 225 8.70 -8.71 -9.93
N LEU A 226 8.66 -10.04 -9.87
CA LEU A 226 8.94 -10.80 -8.65
C LEU A 226 10.38 -10.62 -8.17
N LEU A 227 11.37 -10.68 -9.06
CA LEU A 227 12.77 -10.50 -8.70
C LEU A 227 13.03 -9.12 -8.07
N GLN A 228 12.53 -8.05 -8.70
CA GLN A 228 12.69 -6.69 -8.20
C GLN A 228 12.04 -6.51 -6.83
N LEU A 229 10.84 -7.04 -6.63
CA LEU A 229 10.18 -7.00 -5.33
C LEU A 229 10.92 -7.82 -4.27
N GLN A 230 11.47 -8.99 -4.61
CA GLN A 230 12.23 -9.83 -3.69
C GLN A 230 13.54 -9.16 -3.25
N GLU A 231 14.27 -8.55 -4.18
CA GLU A 231 15.46 -7.76 -3.87
C GLU A 231 15.10 -6.53 -3.03
N GLY A 232 14.00 -5.84 -3.37
CA GLY A 232 13.49 -4.71 -2.60
C GLY A 232 13.10 -5.10 -1.17
N ALA A 233 12.43 -6.23 -0.99
CA ALA A 233 12.05 -6.76 0.31
C ALA A 233 13.25 -7.18 1.18
N SER A 234 14.31 -7.69 0.55
CA SER A 234 15.53 -8.12 1.24
C SER A 234 16.47 -6.98 1.60
N SER A 235 16.28 -5.80 1.01
CA SER A 235 17.07 -4.59 1.30
C SER A 235 16.67 -3.95 2.64
N TYR A 236 17.56 -3.16 3.26
CA TYR A 236 17.23 -2.31 4.41
C TYR A 236 16.80 -0.90 3.93
N SER A 237 15.75 -0.83 3.12
CA SER A 237 15.24 0.41 2.55
C SER A 237 13.97 0.89 3.26
N PHE A 238 13.58 2.14 3.01
CA PHE A 238 12.32 2.71 3.51
C PHE A 238 11.09 1.92 3.00
N ARG A 239 11.22 1.31 1.82
CA ARG A 239 10.12 0.66 1.09
C ARG A 239 10.13 -0.87 1.15
N SER A 240 11.07 -1.46 1.89
CA SER A 240 11.21 -2.92 1.98
C SER A 240 9.94 -3.61 2.52
N VAL A 241 9.24 -2.97 3.46
CA VAL A 241 7.97 -3.48 3.97
C VAL A 241 6.89 -3.48 2.88
N LEU A 242 6.81 -2.44 2.04
CA LEU A 242 5.83 -2.37 0.94
C LEU A 242 6.12 -3.45 -0.12
N CYS A 243 7.39 -3.69 -0.45
CA CYS A 243 7.79 -4.80 -1.32
C CYS A 243 7.34 -6.15 -0.73
N THR A 244 7.55 -6.35 0.58
CA THR A 244 7.11 -7.55 1.30
C THR A 244 5.58 -7.69 1.25
N MET A 245 4.84 -6.61 1.52
CA MET A 245 3.37 -6.62 1.49
C MET A 245 2.84 -6.97 0.09
N LEU A 246 3.43 -6.41 -0.97
CA LEU A 246 3.02 -6.75 -2.34
C LEU A 246 3.26 -8.21 -2.69
N LEU A 247 4.41 -8.78 -2.27
CA LEU A 247 4.70 -10.20 -2.46
C LEU A 247 3.73 -11.09 -1.66
N LEU A 248 3.44 -10.73 -0.41
CA LEU A 248 2.45 -11.42 0.42
C LEU A 248 1.07 -11.40 -0.24
N CYS A 249 0.60 -10.22 -0.68
CA CYS A 249 -0.66 -10.09 -1.42
C CYS A 249 -0.67 -10.94 -2.70
N TYR A 250 0.44 -10.94 -3.43
CA TYR A 250 0.58 -11.74 -4.64
C TYR A 250 0.42 -13.24 -4.36
N HIS A 251 1.19 -13.77 -3.41
CA HIS A 251 1.23 -15.20 -3.11
C HIS A 251 0.02 -15.72 -2.33
N THR A 252 -0.69 -14.86 -1.59
CA THR A 252 -1.79 -15.29 -0.70
C THR A 252 -3.20 -14.91 -1.20
N PHE A 253 -3.31 -13.94 -2.11
CA PHE A 253 -4.59 -13.48 -2.65
C PHE A 253 -4.63 -13.51 -4.18
N MET A 254 -3.74 -12.79 -4.86
CA MET A 254 -3.88 -12.55 -6.31
C MET A 254 -3.80 -13.83 -7.15
N THR A 255 -2.92 -14.76 -6.80
CA THR A 255 -2.82 -16.05 -7.51
C THR A 255 -4.12 -16.86 -7.46
N PHE A 256 -4.82 -16.79 -6.33
CA PHE A 256 -6.08 -17.50 -6.09
C PHE A 256 -7.26 -16.82 -6.78
N VAL A 257 -7.39 -15.48 -6.65
CA VAL A 257 -8.47 -14.71 -7.26
C VAL A 257 -8.42 -14.81 -8.79
N LEU A 258 -7.23 -14.77 -9.37
CA LEU A 258 -7.05 -14.86 -10.83
C LEU A 258 -7.04 -16.30 -11.35
N GLY A 259 -7.09 -17.31 -10.48
CA GLY A 259 -7.03 -18.72 -10.86
C GLY A 259 -5.71 -19.11 -11.58
N THR A 260 -4.63 -18.36 -11.36
CA THR A 260 -3.37 -18.49 -12.13
C THR A 260 -2.42 -19.56 -11.59
N GLY A 261 -2.84 -20.33 -10.57
CA GLY A 261 -2.10 -21.50 -10.08
C GLY A 261 -2.07 -21.58 -8.55
N LYS A 262 -1.22 -22.49 -8.05
CA LYS A 262 -0.94 -22.65 -6.62
C LYS A 262 -0.05 -21.48 -6.19
N GLY A 263 -0.54 -20.63 -5.27
CA GLY A 263 0.31 -19.63 -4.62
C GLY A 263 1.53 -20.30 -3.96
N ASN A 264 2.61 -19.54 -3.78
CA ASN A 264 3.81 -20.04 -3.10
C ASN A 264 3.69 -19.71 -1.61
N VAL A 265 3.07 -20.62 -0.86
CA VAL A 265 2.78 -20.43 0.57
C VAL A 265 4.06 -20.45 1.40
N GLU A 266 5.04 -21.26 1.00
CA GLU A 266 6.36 -21.35 1.63
C GLU A 266 7.10 -20.01 1.53
N GLU A 267 7.07 -19.37 0.37
CA GLU A 267 7.67 -18.05 0.17
C GLU A 267 6.94 -16.98 0.99
N ALA A 268 5.60 -17.01 1.03
CA ALA A 268 4.83 -16.10 1.87
C ALA A 268 5.20 -16.24 3.36
N GLU A 269 5.35 -17.46 3.86
CA GLU A 269 5.79 -17.72 5.23
C GLU A 269 7.22 -17.23 5.49
N ARG A 270 8.14 -17.47 4.55
CA ARG A 270 9.53 -16.98 4.63
C ARG A 270 9.59 -15.45 4.71
N LEU A 271 8.78 -14.77 3.90
CA LEU A 271 8.69 -13.31 3.87
C LEU A 271 8.08 -12.74 5.17
N LEU A 272 7.08 -13.43 5.73
CA LEU A 272 6.36 -12.95 6.91
C LEU A 272 7.14 -13.16 8.21
N LYS A 273 7.91 -14.25 8.32
CA LYS A 273 8.57 -14.67 9.57
C LYS A 273 9.43 -13.58 10.25
N PRO A 274 10.29 -12.80 9.55
CA PRO A 274 11.06 -11.73 10.19
C PRO A 274 10.18 -10.62 10.78
N TYR A 275 9.04 -10.33 10.13
CA TYR A 275 8.13 -9.29 10.59
C TYR A 275 7.29 -9.74 11.78
N LEU A 276 6.89 -11.01 11.87
CA LEU A 276 6.26 -11.54 13.09
C LEU A 276 7.23 -11.54 14.28
N ALA A 277 8.52 -11.76 14.05
CA ALA A 277 9.53 -11.67 15.11
C ALA A 277 9.73 -10.23 15.59
N ARG A 278 9.74 -9.25 14.66
CA ARG A 278 9.93 -7.83 14.97
C ARG A 278 8.67 -7.16 15.52
N TYR A 279 7.50 -7.55 15.02
CA TYR A 279 6.18 -6.99 15.33
C TYR A 279 5.20 -8.10 15.73
N PRO A 280 5.41 -8.75 16.89
CA PRO A 280 4.62 -9.92 17.29
C PRO A 280 3.13 -9.65 17.44
N LYS A 281 2.76 -8.39 17.69
CA LYS A 281 1.35 -7.95 17.78
C LYS A 281 0.92 -7.10 16.57
N GLY A 282 1.75 -6.93 15.55
CA GLY A 282 1.39 -6.08 14.41
C GLY A 282 0.20 -6.66 13.64
N ALA A 283 -0.92 -5.94 13.59
CA ALA A 283 -2.20 -6.43 13.06
C ALA A 283 -2.08 -6.89 11.60
N ILE A 284 -1.34 -6.14 10.77
CA ILE A 284 -1.06 -6.49 9.37
C ILE A 284 -0.41 -7.88 9.27
N PHE A 285 0.59 -8.15 10.11
CA PHE A 285 1.35 -9.39 10.05
C PHE A 285 0.58 -10.57 10.64
N LEU A 286 -0.18 -10.35 11.71
CA LEU A 286 -1.10 -11.36 12.27
C LEU A 286 -2.18 -11.75 11.27
N PHE A 287 -2.74 -10.78 10.54
CA PHE A 287 -3.69 -11.05 9.46
C PHE A 287 -3.08 -11.95 8.36
N PHE A 288 -1.88 -11.63 7.87
CA PHE A 288 -1.19 -12.48 6.90
C PHE A 288 -0.82 -13.86 7.48
N ALA A 289 -0.50 -13.96 8.77
CA ALA A 289 -0.24 -15.23 9.43
C ALA A 289 -1.49 -16.11 9.42
N GLY A 290 -2.65 -15.56 9.78
CA GLY A 290 -3.93 -16.26 9.67
C GLY A 290 -4.21 -16.69 8.24
N ARG A 291 -3.95 -15.82 7.26
CA ARG A 291 -4.16 -16.12 5.84
C ARG A 291 -3.31 -17.30 5.36
N ILE A 292 -2.04 -17.33 5.76
CA ILE A 292 -1.13 -18.44 5.43
C ILE A 292 -1.63 -19.75 6.04
N GLU A 293 -2.08 -19.75 7.30
CA GLU A 293 -2.63 -20.95 7.94
C GLU A 293 -3.93 -21.42 7.26
N THR A 294 -4.80 -20.50 6.83
CA THR A 294 -5.98 -20.82 6.03
C THR A 294 -5.58 -21.53 4.73
N LEU A 295 -4.56 -21.02 4.02
CA LEU A 295 -4.08 -21.61 2.78
C LEU A 295 -3.40 -22.99 2.97
N LYS A 296 -2.79 -23.23 4.13
CA LYS A 296 -2.27 -24.55 4.53
C LYS A 296 -3.37 -25.54 4.91
N GLY A 297 -4.60 -25.07 5.11
CA GLY A 297 -5.73 -25.86 5.61
C GLY A 297 -5.75 -26.02 7.14
N ASN A 298 -4.90 -25.30 7.87
CA ASN A 298 -4.83 -25.32 9.33
C ASN A 298 -5.85 -24.35 9.94
N ILE A 299 -7.15 -24.65 9.74
CA ILE A 299 -8.22 -23.70 10.02
C ILE A 299 -8.29 -23.27 11.49
N ASP A 300 -8.02 -24.16 12.44
CA ASP A 300 -8.00 -23.81 13.87
C ASP A 300 -6.86 -22.83 14.21
N ALA A 301 -5.68 -23.01 13.61
CA ALA A 301 -4.58 -22.09 13.78
C ALA A 301 -4.89 -20.73 13.14
N ALA A 302 -5.55 -20.72 11.97
CA ALA A 302 -5.99 -19.51 11.31
C ALA A 302 -6.96 -18.70 12.17
N ILE A 303 -7.98 -19.34 12.74
CA ILE A 303 -8.96 -18.70 13.65
C ILE A 303 -8.23 -18.01 14.80
N ASN A 304 -7.35 -18.72 15.50
CA ASN A 304 -6.58 -18.17 16.62
C ASN A 304 -5.77 -16.93 16.21
N ARG A 305 -5.17 -16.93 15.01
CA ARG A 305 -4.39 -15.78 14.49
C ARG A 305 -5.27 -14.57 14.17
N TYR A 306 -6.44 -14.79 13.60
CA TYR A 306 -7.38 -13.70 13.32
C TYR A 306 -7.97 -13.11 14.61
N GLU A 307 -8.26 -13.93 15.61
CA GLU A 307 -8.69 -13.47 16.94
C GLU A 307 -7.57 -12.69 17.64
N GLU A 308 -6.33 -13.18 17.63
CA GLU A 308 -5.15 -12.48 18.14
C GLU A 308 -4.94 -11.12 17.44
N CYS A 309 -5.19 -11.05 16.13
CA CYS A 309 -5.16 -9.80 15.37
C CYS A 309 -6.22 -8.79 15.85
N CYS A 310 -7.45 -9.27 16.10
CA CYS A 310 -8.53 -8.44 16.64
C CYS A 310 -8.21 -7.93 18.04
N GLU A 311 -7.60 -8.74 18.89
CA GLU A 311 -7.19 -8.35 20.25
C GLU A 311 -6.01 -7.37 20.27
N ALA A 312 -5.14 -7.42 19.26
CA ALA A 312 -3.89 -6.67 19.25
C ALA A 312 -4.05 -5.13 19.14
N GLN A 313 -5.21 -4.65 18.69
CA GLN A 313 -5.51 -3.22 18.56
C GLN A 313 -7.03 -2.98 18.53
N GLN A 314 -7.51 -1.80 18.96
CA GLN A 314 -8.94 -1.43 18.95
C GLN A 314 -9.20 -0.11 18.21
N TYR A 315 -8.16 0.50 17.64
CA TYR A 315 -8.24 1.84 17.04
C TYR A 315 -8.76 1.78 15.60
N TRP A 316 -8.29 0.81 14.81
CA TRP A 316 -8.66 0.61 13.42
C TRP A 316 -9.52 -0.63 13.27
N LYS A 317 -10.83 -0.45 13.44
CA LYS A 317 -11.84 -1.51 13.28
C LYS A 317 -11.81 -2.20 11.92
N GLN A 318 -11.22 -1.57 10.91
CA GLN A 318 -11.14 -2.11 9.56
C GLN A 318 -10.24 -3.34 9.48
N PHE A 319 -9.18 -3.41 10.30
CA PHE A 319 -8.40 -4.64 10.45
C PHE A 319 -9.25 -5.76 11.07
N HIS A 320 -10.16 -5.43 11.99
CA HIS A 320 -11.10 -6.41 12.54
C HIS A 320 -12.06 -6.88 11.46
N HIS A 321 -12.61 -5.99 10.64
CA HIS A 321 -13.51 -6.36 9.54
C HIS A 321 -12.84 -7.30 8.53
N MET A 322 -11.57 -7.08 8.21
CA MET A 322 -10.79 -8.04 7.40
C MET A 322 -10.66 -9.40 8.09
N CYS A 323 -10.40 -9.43 9.40
CA CYS A 323 -10.33 -10.67 10.17
C CYS A 323 -11.71 -11.36 10.26
N TYR A 324 -12.80 -10.61 10.46
CA TYR A 324 -14.17 -11.13 10.50
C TYR A 324 -14.56 -11.78 9.18
N TRP A 325 -14.13 -11.22 8.06
CA TRP A 325 -14.32 -11.82 6.74
C TRP A 325 -13.64 -13.19 6.64
N GLU A 326 -12.36 -13.29 7.03
CA GLU A 326 -11.66 -14.56 6.97
C GLU A 326 -12.17 -15.56 8.03
N LEU A 327 -12.56 -15.09 9.23
CA LEU A 327 -13.19 -15.90 10.27
C LEU A 327 -14.52 -16.49 9.80
N MET A 328 -15.37 -15.69 9.14
CA MET A 328 -16.61 -16.16 8.52
C MET A 328 -16.34 -17.38 7.61
N TRP A 329 -15.32 -17.30 6.76
CA TRP A 329 -14.92 -18.41 5.89
C TRP A 329 -14.31 -19.59 6.66
N CYS A 330 -13.47 -19.35 7.67
CA CYS A 330 -12.91 -20.40 8.51
C CYS A 330 -14.02 -21.22 9.19
N PHE A 331 -15.01 -20.55 9.80
CA PHE A 331 -16.17 -21.20 10.41
C PHE A 331 -17.06 -21.90 9.38
N THR A 332 -17.16 -21.35 8.18
CA THR A 332 -17.83 -22.01 7.03
C THR A 332 -17.17 -23.34 6.69
N TYR A 333 -15.83 -23.37 6.56
CA TYR A 333 -15.09 -24.60 6.26
C TYR A 333 -15.25 -25.65 7.36
N LYS A 334 -15.37 -25.21 8.62
CA LYS A 334 -15.66 -26.09 9.76
C LYS A 334 -17.14 -26.48 9.90
N ARG A 335 -18.04 -25.94 9.06
CA ARG A 335 -19.50 -26.12 9.13
C ARG A 335 -20.11 -25.62 10.45
N GLN A 336 -19.51 -24.60 11.05
CA GLN A 336 -20.01 -23.94 12.26
C GLN A 336 -20.89 -22.75 11.85
N TRP A 337 -22.08 -23.05 11.33
CA TRP A 337 -22.96 -22.09 10.66
C TRP A 337 -23.37 -20.91 11.55
N LYS A 338 -23.60 -21.14 12.84
CA LYS A 338 -23.96 -20.08 13.80
C LYS A 338 -22.88 -19.01 13.94
N MET A 339 -21.61 -19.43 13.99
CA MET A 339 -20.47 -18.50 14.05
C MET A 339 -20.25 -17.80 12.71
N ALA A 340 -20.36 -18.52 11.59
CA ALA A 340 -20.28 -17.91 10.26
C ALA A 340 -21.38 -16.85 10.05
N PHE A 341 -22.61 -17.16 10.47
CA PHE A 341 -23.74 -16.23 10.48
C PHE A 341 -23.44 -14.99 11.33
N PHE A 342 -22.90 -15.16 12.54
CA PHE A 342 -22.56 -14.05 13.43
C PHE A 342 -21.61 -13.06 12.76
N TYR A 343 -20.51 -13.54 12.15
CA TYR A 343 -19.57 -12.66 11.45
C TYR A 343 -20.17 -12.03 10.19
N ALA A 344 -21.01 -12.75 9.43
CA ALA A 344 -21.71 -12.20 8.28
C ALA A 344 -22.68 -11.08 8.68
N ASP A 345 -23.44 -11.28 9.76
CA ASP A 345 -24.35 -10.28 10.31
C ASP A 345 -23.58 -9.04 10.81
N LEU A 346 -22.49 -9.24 11.56
CA LEU A 346 -21.64 -8.15 12.04
C LEU A 346 -21.09 -7.31 10.88
N LEU A 347 -20.55 -7.97 9.84
CA LEU A 347 -20.05 -7.30 8.64
C LEU A 347 -21.17 -6.55 7.90
N SER A 348 -22.37 -7.13 7.79
CA SER A 348 -23.51 -6.48 7.12
C SER A 348 -23.96 -5.18 7.81
N LYS A 349 -23.78 -5.09 9.13
CA LYS A 349 -24.14 -3.94 9.97
C LYS A 349 -23.04 -2.88 9.99
N GLU A 350 -21.78 -3.30 10.11
CA GLU A 350 -20.68 -2.38 10.37
C GLU A 350 -19.89 -1.95 9.13
N ASN A 351 -19.83 -2.80 8.10
CA ASN A 351 -19.05 -2.53 6.91
C ASN A 351 -19.91 -1.91 5.80
N THR A 352 -19.38 -0.89 5.14
CA THR A 352 -20.01 -0.17 4.04
C THR A 352 -19.85 -0.88 2.71
N TRP A 353 -18.81 -1.71 2.56
CA TRP A 353 -18.48 -2.40 1.33
C TRP A 353 -19.25 -3.71 1.17
N SER A 354 -19.60 -4.08 -0.07
CA SER A 354 -20.21 -5.38 -0.42
C SER A 354 -21.38 -5.85 0.47
N LYS A 355 -22.24 -4.94 0.95
CA LYS A 355 -23.40 -5.28 1.81
C LYS A 355 -24.26 -6.41 1.26
N ALA A 356 -24.51 -6.43 -0.05
CA ALA A 356 -25.25 -7.49 -0.72
C ALA A 356 -24.61 -8.87 -0.50
N THR A 357 -23.27 -8.95 -0.55
CA THR A 357 -22.55 -10.20 -0.25
C THR A 357 -22.73 -10.63 1.20
N TYR A 358 -22.62 -9.71 2.16
CA TYR A 358 -22.77 -10.06 3.57
C TYR A 358 -24.19 -10.53 3.89
N ILE A 359 -25.21 -9.84 3.36
CA ILE A 359 -26.62 -10.25 3.53
C ILE A 359 -26.88 -11.59 2.85
N TYR A 360 -26.37 -11.81 1.63
CA TYR A 360 -26.49 -13.09 0.95
C TYR A 360 -25.84 -14.24 1.74
N MET A 361 -24.61 -14.03 2.24
CA MET A 361 -23.92 -15.05 3.04
C MET A 361 -24.65 -15.29 4.36
N LYS A 362 -25.16 -14.24 5.01
CA LYS A 362 -26.00 -14.34 6.21
C LYS A 362 -27.23 -15.22 5.96
N ALA A 363 -27.95 -14.99 4.86
CA ALA A 363 -29.09 -15.82 4.44
C ALA A 363 -28.67 -17.27 4.18
N ALA A 364 -27.59 -17.47 3.43
CA ALA A 364 -27.07 -18.80 3.12
C ALA A 364 -26.68 -19.60 4.37
N TYR A 365 -26.07 -18.96 5.38
CA TYR A 365 -25.75 -19.63 6.64
C TYR A 365 -26.99 -19.94 7.46
N LEU A 366 -27.99 -19.05 7.45
CA LEU A 366 -29.26 -19.28 8.15
C LEU A 366 -29.97 -20.52 7.59
N SER A 367 -29.96 -20.72 6.27
CA SER A 367 -30.53 -21.92 5.63
C SER A 367 -29.81 -23.23 5.95
N MET A 368 -28.62 -23.16 6.54
CA MET A 368 -27.88 -24.34 7.00
C MET A 368 -28.20 -24.71 8.46
N PHE A 369 -29.05 -23.95 9.15
CA PHE A 369 -29.42 -24.22 10.53
C PHE A 369 -30.36 -25.44 10.62
N GLY A 370 -30.33 -26.13 11.76
CA GLY A 370 -31.19 -27.29 11.98
C GLY A 370 -32.66 -26.87 12.19
N PRO A 371 -33.63 -27.79 12.01
CA PRO A 371 -35.05 -27.52 12.24
C PRO A 371 -35.38 -27.01 13.65
N ASP A 372 -34.57 -27.40 14.64
CA ASP A 372 -34.73 -27.03 16.05
C ASP A 372 -33.93 -25.77 16.44
N ASP A 373 -33.12 -25.22 15.53
CA ASP A 373 -32.36 -24.01 15.79
C ASP A 373 -33.27 -22.78 15.65
N CYS A 374 -33.32 -21.94 16.69
CA CYS A 374 -34.03 -20.67 16.60
C CYS A 374 -33.29 -19.69 15.68
N SER A 375 -34.02 -19.02 14.79
CA SER A 375 -33.50 -17.90 14.01
C SER A 375 -33.00 -16.78 14.93
N PRO A 376 -31.73 -16.38 14.83
CA PRO A 376 -31.22 -15.23 15.58
C PRO A 376 -32.00 -13.97 15.19
N PHE A 377 -32.36 -13.14 16.17
CA PHE A 377 -32.96 -11.81 15.98
C PHE A 377 -34.25 -11.75 15.15
N GLY A 378 -34.93 -12.88 14.94
CA GLY A 378 -36.15 -12.96 14.11
C GLY A 378 -35.87 -12.86 12.61
N ASP A 379 -34.62 -13.03 12.18
CA ASP A 379 -34.25 -13.01 10.77
C ASP A 379 -34.95 -14.13 9.98
N ASN A 380 -35.44 -13.81 8.79
CA ASN A 380 -36.07 -14.74 7.85
C ASN A 380 -35.20 -14.89 6.59
N GLU A 381 -34.78 -16.11 6.28
CA GLU A 381 -33.90 -16.38 5.14
C GLU A 381 -34.47 -15.95 3.79
N VAL A 382 -35.79 -16.11 3.57
CA VAL A 382 -36.45 -15.75 2.31
C VAL A 382 -36.48 -14.24 2.13
N GLU A 383 -36.67 -13.49 3.22
CA GLU A 383 -36.62 -12.03 3.20
C GLU A 383 -35.19 -11.53 2.99
N LEU A 384 -34.19 -12.18 3.58
CA LEU A 384 -32.78 -11.80 3.40
C LEU A 384 -32.27 -12.09 1.98
N PHE A 385 -32.78 -13.11 1.29
CA PHE A 385 -32.41 -13.39 -0.10
C PHE A 385 -33.08 -12.44 -1.12
N ARG A 386 -34.22 -11.83 -0.77
CA ARG A 386 -34.94 -10.88 -1.61
C ARG A 386 -34.30 -9.50 -1.54
#